data_AF-A0AAJ3LNJ3-F1
#
_entry.id   AF-A0AAJ3LNJ3-F1
#
_cell.length_a   1.000
_cell.length_b   1.000
_cell.length_c   1.000
_cell.angle_alpha   90.00
_cell.angle_beta   90.00
_cell.angle_gamma   90.00
#
_symmetry.space_group_name_H-M   'P 1'
#
loop_
_entity.id
_entity.type
_entity.pdbx_description
1 polymer ?
#
loop_
_entity_poly.entity_id
_entity_poly.type
_entity_poly.pdbx_seq_one_letter_code
_entity_poly.pdbx_strand_id
1 'polypeptide(L)'
;MRKIRYRAAEDCLLVYAASLRGWQLAARYPLDGFIGLYRGGKGSIAEVWLVGKNGGQDVLLDRIFLGTGALQKRFAAGLTDLSQATGLPVLESGEAT
;
A
#
# COMPACT_ATOMS: atom_id res chain seq x y z
N MET A 1 0.90 -12.14 -4.73
CA MET A 1 1.77 -10.98 -5.02
C MET A 1 0.94 -9.92 -5.70
N ARG A 2 0.97 -8.69 -5.21
CA ARG A 2 0.31 -7.57 -5.88
C ARG A 2 1.34 -6.58 -6.40
N LYS A 3 0.92 -5.75 -7.34
CA LYS A 3 1.70 -4.64 -7.88
C LYS A 3 0.88 -3.38 -7.71
N ILE A 4 1.44 -2.41 -7.02
CA ILE A 4 0.79 -1.14 -6.70
C ILE A 4 1.38 -0.06 -7.62
N ARG A 5 0.53 0.76 -8.21
CA ARG A 5 0.94 1.88 -9.06
C ARG A 5 0.09 3.10 -8.76
N TYR A 6 0.73 4.23 -8.48
CA TYR A 6 0.07 5.51 -8.47
C TYR A 6 -0.07 6.04 -9.91
N ARG A 7 -1.24 6.59 -10.24
CA ARG A 7 -1.51 7.28 -11.50
C ARG A 7 -1.91 8.72 -11.19
N ALA A 8 -0.96 9.64 -11.34
CA ALA A 8 -1.14 11.06 -11.02
C ALA A 8 -2.30 11.73 -11.79
N ALA A 9 -2.49 11.39 -13.07
CA ALA A 9 -3.56 11.96 -13.89
C ALA A 9 -4.98 11.65 -13.39
N GLU A 10 -5.15 10.60 -12.60
CA GLU A 10 -6.43 10.17 -12.04
C GLU A 10 -6.45 10.29 -10.51
N ASP A 11 -5.36 10.77 -9.92
CA ASP A 11 -5.09 10.76 -8.49
C ASP A 11 -5.51 9.46 -7.79
N CYS A 12 -5.06 8.34 -8.35
CA CYS A 12 -5.59 7.02 -7.99
C CYS A 12 -4.47 5.97 -7.84
N LEU A 13 -4.59 5.13 -6.82
CA LEU A 13 -3.81 3.92 -6.66
C LEU A 13 -4.46 2.73 -7.37
N LEU A 14 -3.70 2.11 -8.26
CA LEU A 14 -4.09 0.94 -9.02
C LEU A 14 -3.37 -0.27 -8.45
N VAL A 15 -4.15 -1.26 -8.01
CA VAL A 15 -3.63 -2.53 -7.51
C VAL A 15 -3.86 -3.61 -8.54
N TYR A 16 -2.79 -4.27 -8.94
CA TYR A 16 -2.83 -5.40 -9.85
C TYR A 16 -2.50 -6.69 -9.11
N ALA A 17 -3.25 -7.75 -9.41
CA ALA A 17 -2.96 -9.09 -8.94
C ALA A 17 -2.34 -9.93 -10.06
N ALA A 18 -1.38 -10.78 -9.69
CA ALA A 18 -0.85 -11.77 -10.61
C ALA A 18 -1.91 -12.86 -10.88
N SER A 19 -2.10 -13.18 -12.15
CA SER A 19 -2.94 -14.29 -12.63
C SER A 19 -2.13 -15.18 -13.58
N LEU A 20 -2.69 -16.32 -13.97
CA LEU A 20 -2.09 -17.19 -15.01
C LEU A 20 -1.96 -16.49 -16.38
N ARG A 21 -2.71 -15.41 -16.62
CA ARG A 21 -2.69 -14.62 -17.86
C ARG A 21 -1.88 -13.33 -17.73
N GLY A 22 -1.09 -13.19 -16.67
CA GLY A 22 -0.33 -11.98 -16.36
C GLY A 22 -1.01 -11.10 -15.31
N TRP A 23 -0.66 -9.81 -15.30
CA TRP A 23 -1.16 -8.86 -14.31
C TRP A 23 -2.55 -8.35 -14.69
N GLN A 24 -3.51 -8.51 -13.78
CA GLN A 24 -4.87 -7.99 -13.95
C GLN A 24 -5.15 -6.90 -12.91
N LEU A 25 -5.86 -5.85 -13.31
CA LEU A 25 -6.29 -4.80 -12.40
C LEU A 25 -7.30 -5.41 -11.41
N ALA A 26 -6.97 -5.38 -10.13
CA ALA A 26 -7.77 -5.93 -9.05
C ALA A 26 -8.58 -4.85 -8.32
N ALA A 27 -8.01 -3.65 -8.16
CA ALA A 27 -8.69 -2.55 -7.49
C ALA A 27 -8.15 -1.18 -7.92
N ARG A 28 -8.98 -0.16 -7.68
CA ARG A 28 -8.72 1.26 -7.91
C ARG A 28 -9.12 2.02 -6.65
N TYR A 29 -8.22 2.83 -6.12
CA TYR A 29 -8.42 3.60 -4.90
C TYR A 29 -8.13 5.08 -5.17
N PRO A 30 -9.16 5.92 -5.41
CA PRO A 30 -9.00 7.37 -5.45
C PRO A 30 -8.39 7.88 -4.15
N LEU A 31 -7.38 8.77 -4.23
CA LEU A 31 -6.64 9.19 -3.04
C LEU A 31 -7.40 10.14 -2.13
N ASP A 32 -8.42 10.83 -2.63
CA ASP A 32 -9.27 11.75 -1.87
C ASP A 32 -10.01 11.09 -0.68
N GLY A 33 -10.21 9.76 -0.76
CA GLY A 33 -10.79 8.93 0.29
C GLY A 33 -9.83 8.51 1.40
N PHE A 34 -8.54 8.87 1.32
CA PHE A 34 -7.52 8.38 2.24
C PHE A 34 -6.68 9.52 2.84
N ILE A 35 -6.15 9.30 4.04
CA ILE A 35 -5.33 10.28 4.77
C ILE A 35 -3.88 9.88 4.93
N GLY A 36 -3.54 8.63 4.62
CA GLY A 36 -2.21 8.12 4.87
C GLY A 36 -2.01 6.68 4.41
N LEU A 37 -0.77 6.23 4.58
CA LEU A 37 -0.34 4.85 4.42
C LEU A 37 0.21 4.37 5.76
N TYR A 38 0.06 3.10 6.12
CA TYR A 38 0.87 2.53 7.20
C TYR A 38 1.37 1.15 6.86
N ARG A 39 2.45 0.78 7.56
CA ARG A 39 2.98 -0.57 7.56
C ARG A 39 2.32 -1.37 8.68
N GLY A 40 1.75 -2.52 8.32
CA GLY A 40 1.28 -3.53 9.26
C GLY A 40 2.04 -4.85 9.14
N GLY A 41 1.45 -5.90 9.70
CA GLY A 41 1.98 -7.27 9.65
C GLY A 41 2.74 -7.69 10.92
N LYS A 42 2.92 -9.00 11.06
CA LYS A 42 3.62 -9.64 12.19
C LYS A 42 4.63 -10.67 11.70
N GLY A 43 5.72 -10.82 12.44
CA GLY A 43 6.78 -11.78 12.12
C GLY A 43 7.42 -11.51 10.75
N SER A 44 7.42 -12.51 9.87
CA SER A 44 8.00 -12.40 8.52
C SER A 44 7.02 -11.85 7.47
N ILE A 45 5.82 -11.44 7.86
CA ILE A 45 4.81 -10.87 6.98
C ILE A 45 4.76 -9.36 7.18
N ALA A 46 4.84 -8.60 6.09
CA ALA A 46 4.54 -7.18 6.08
C ALA A 46 3.29 -6.88 5.26
N GLU A 47 2.58 -5.84 5.68
CA GLU A 47 1.39 -5.35 5.04
C GLU A 47 1.54 -3.87 4.74
N VAL A 48 0.97 -3.44 3.61
CA VAL A 48 0.79 -2.02 3.29
C VAL A 48 -0.70 -1.74 3.31
N TRP A 49 -1.08 -0.73 4.08
CA TRP A 49 -2.46 -0.30 4.22
C TRP A 49 -2.62 1.15 3.78
N LEU A 50 -3.77 1.48 3.20
CA LEU A 50 -4.27 2.84 3.11
C LEU A 50 -5.17 3.13 4.31
N VAL A 51 -5.06 4.34 4.87
CA VAL A 51 -5.89 4.81 5.98
C VAL A 51 -7.07 5.59 5.46
N GLY A 52 -8.28 5.13 5.77
CA GLY A 52 -9.50 5.79 5.33
C GLY A 52 -9.70 7.16 5.98
N LYS A 53 -10.24 8.11 5.23
CA LYS A 53 -10.58 9.45 5.72
C LYS A 53 -11.94 9.46 6.42
N ASN A 54 -12.10 10.25 7.50
CA ASN A 54 -13.39 10.54 8.16
C ASN A 54 -14.22 9.29 8.52
N GLY A 55 -13.61 8.28 9.13
CA GLY A 55 -14.30 7.01 9.45
C GLY A 55 -14.46 6.06 8.26
N GLY A 56 -13.83 6.38 7.12
CA GLY A 56 -13.63 5.46 6.01
C GLY A 56 -12.76 4.26 6.45
N GLN A 57 -12.99 3.11 5.82
CA GLN A 57 -12.26 1.89 6.16
C GLN A 57 -10.83 1.90 5.63
N ASP A 58 -9.92 1.37 6.45
CA ASP A 58 -8.59 1.03 6.02
C ASP A 58 -8.61 -0.09 4.97
N VAL A 59 -7.69 0.01 4.00
CA VAL A 59 -7.62 -0.92 2.88
C VAL A 59 -6.26 -1.57 2.80
N LEU A 60 -6.24 -2.90 2.83
CA LEU A 60 -5.02 -3.69 2.60
C LEU A 60 -4.63 -3.65 1.12
N LEU A 61 -3.54 -2.96 0.80
CA LEU A 61 -3.00 -2.87 -0.55
C LEU A 61 -2.21 -4.12 -0.95
N ASP A 62 -1.32 -4.62 -0.08
CA ASP A 62 -0.62 -5.89 -0.28
C ASP A 62 -0.16 -6.51 1.03
N ARG A 63 0.03 -7.84 1.00
CA ARG A 63 0.62 -8.64 2.06
C ARG A 63 1.75 -9.45 1.47
N ILE A 64 2.96 -9.24 1.98
CA ILE A 64 4.19 -9.79 1.41
C ILE A 64 4.96 -10.54 2.50
N PHE A 65 5.41 -11.76 2.17
CA PHE A 65 6.39 -12.46 2.98
C PHE A 65 7.77 -11.88 2.70
N LEU A 66 8.37 -11.24 3.70
CA LEU A 66 9.67 -10.60 3.55
C LEU A 66 10.82 -11.55 3.86
N GLY A 67 10.64 -12.55 4.73
CA GLY A 67 11.73 -13.43 5.12
C GLY A 67 12.96 -12.65 5.62
N THR A 68 14.09 -12.76 4.91
CA THR A 68 15.39 -12.13 5.25
C THR A 68 15.38 -10.58 5.19
N GLY A 69 16.41 -9.95 5.76
CA GLY A 69 16.52 -8.49 5.88
C GLY A 69 16.58 -7.70 4.57
N ALA A 70 16.99 -8.29 3.44
CA ALA A 70 17.09 -7.58 2.16
C ALA A 70 15.72 -7.18 1.59
N LEU A 71 14.72 -8.07 1.70
CA LEU A 71 13.35 -7.77 1.30
C LEU A 71 12.72 -6.74 2.24
N GLN A 72 13.08 -6.73 3.52
CA GLN A 72 12.59 -5.72 4.47
C GLN A 72 13.05 -4.31 4.09
N LYS A 73 14.31 -4.14 3.70
CA LYS A 73 14.83 -2.86 3.21
C LYS A 73 14.12 -2.41 1.93
N ARG A 74 13.93 -3.32 0.96
CA ARG A 74 13.20 -3.03 -0.28
C ARG A 74 11.74 -2.64 -0.02
N PHE A 75 11.10 -3.30 0.94
CA PHE A 75 9.74 -2.97 1.35
C PHE A 75 9.65 -1.55 1.93
N ALA A 76 10.55 -1.22 2.86
CA ALA A 76 10.59 0.12 3.47
C ALA A 76 10.81 1.21 2.42
N ALA A 77 11.78 1.02 1.51
CA ALA A 77 12.02 1.94 0.40
C ALA A 77 10.79 2.08 -0.49
N GLY A 78 10.13 0.97 -0.85
CA GLY A 78 8.92 1.01 -1.67
C GLY A 78 7.74 1.73 -1.00
N LEU A 79 7.61 1.67 0.32
CA LEU A 79 6.60 2.43 1.06
C LEU A 79 6.91 3.93 1.06
N THR A 80 8.18 4.30 1.24
CA THR A 80 8.63 5.69 1.14
C THR A 80 8.40 6.24 -0.27
N ASP A 81 8.79 5.50 -1.31
CA ASP A 81 8.58 5.91 -2.71
C ASP A 81 7.09 6.08 -3.01
N LEU A 82 6.24 5.18 -2.47
CA LEU A 82 4.79 5.27 -2.64
C LEU A 82 4.23 6.53 -1.95
N SER A 83 4.64 6.80 -0.72
CA SER A 83 4.25 8.00 0.03
C SER A 83 4.67 9.28 -0.70
N GLN A 84 5.88 9.34 -1.22
CA GLN A 84 6.36 10.48 -2.02
C GLN A 84 5.55 10.65 -3.30
N ALA A 85 5.22 9.55 -3.99
CA ALA A 85 4.46 9.60 -5.23
C ALA A 85 3.02 10.06 -5.01
N THR A 86 2.37 9.61 -3.93
CA THR A 86 0.96 9.90 -3.63
C THR A 86 0.75 11.20 -2.85
N GLY A 87 1.80 11.73 -2.21
CA GLY A 87 1.69 12.82 -1.24
C GLY A 87 1.04 12.42 0.09
N LEU A 88 0.66 11.15 0.26
CA LEU A 88 0.10 10.65 1.52
C LEU A 88 1.23 10.39 2.52
N PRO A 89 1.11 10.84 3.78
CA PRO A 89 2.09 10.55 4.81
C PRO A 89 2.10 9.06 5.17
N VAL A 90 3.26 8.57 5.64
CA VAL A 90 3.35 7.27 6.32
C VAL A 90 3.05 7.49 7.80
N LEU A 91 1.98 6.88 8.30
CA LEU A 91 1.53 6.97 9.68
C LEU A 91 2.05 5.77 10.50
N GLU A 92 2.19 5.96 11.81
CA GLU A 92 2.51 4.84 12.70
C GLU A 92 1.30 3.91 12.87
N SER A 93 1.57 2.62 13.01
CA SER A 93 0.56 1.58 13.30
C SER A 93 0.01 1.77 14.71
N GLY A 94 -0.88 2.75 14.88
CA GLY A 94 -1.48 3.14 16.16
C GLY A 94 -2.24 4.47 16.12
N GLU A 95 -2.05 5.28 15.09
CA GLU A 95 -2.73 6.59 14.93
C GLU A 95 -4.05 6.50 14.14
N ALA A 96 -4.37 5.37 13.53
CA ALA A 96 -5.68 5.11 12.93
C ALA A 96 -6.68 4.74 14.05
N THR A 97 -7.22 5.75 14.72
CA THR A 97 -8.29 5.62 15.72
C THR A 97 -9.62 6.03 15.13
#